data_AF-A0A182LUM9-F1
#
_entry.id   AF-A0A182LUM9-F1
#
_cell.length_a   1.000
_cell.length_b   1.000
_cell.length_c   1.000
_cell.angle_alpha   90.00
_cell.angle_beta   90.00
_cell.angle_gamma   90.00
#
_symmetry.space_group_name_H-M   'P 1'
#
loop_
_entity.id
_entity.type
_entity.pdbx_description
1 polymer ?
#
loop_
_entity_poly.entity_id
_entity_poly.type
_entity_poly.pdbx_seq_one_letter_code
_entity_poly.pdbx_strand_id
1 'polypeptide(L)'
;MEHALRRSMLLIRGQPGKSDHLQDILFDTAIKYTHTGFRVLFFTQKPLERVSSSIREQFSDLFKMITFVYVETLDAALKRLLDLQRWTNCIPGLIIVESFDLLATSNPNDKQNKQDFQRVLFLATLADTVRTISVNQKGTCNSIVSLNNGTLTTVPFEMYYREHNVLDMDHIKESSDILSIMMENEHSIESNLA
;
A
#
# COMPACT_ATOMS: atom_id res chain seq x y z
N MET A 1 10.98 -3.90 -19.06
CA MET A 1 9.61 -3.80 -18.50
C MET A 1 9.44 -4.52 -17.16
N GLU A 2 9.94 -5.75 -16.96
CA GLU A 2 9.88 -6.44 -15.64
C GLU A 2 10.53 -5.66 -14.48
N HIS A 3 11.58 -4.89 -14.76
CA HIS A 3 12.29 -4.13 -13.72
C HIS A 3 11.45 -3.02 -13.09
N ALA A 4 10.51 -2.42 -13.82
CA ALA A 4 9.69 -1.31 -13.33
C ALA A 4 8.68 -1.76 -12.26
N LEU A 5 8.09 -2.94 -12.46
CA LEU A 5 7.10 -3.52 -11.55
C LEU A 5 7.61 -3.80 -10.15
N ARG A 6 8.84 -4.32 -10.05
CA ARG A 6 9.47 -4.60 -8.77
C ARG A 6 9.89 -3.34 -8.00
N ARG A 7 9.84 -2.16 -8.64
CA ARG A 7 10.19 -0.88 -8.02
C ARG A 7 8.96 -0.14 -7.48
N SER A 8 7.78 -0.44 -8.00
CA SER A 8 6.53 0.23 -7.63
C SER A 8 5.85 -0.34 -6.38
N MET A 9 6.46 -1.30 -5.68
CA MET A 9 5.93 -1.81 -4.41
C MET A 9 6.95 -1.63 -3.29
N LEU A 10 6.46 -1.08 -2.16
CA LEU A 10 7.19 -0.85 -0.92
C LEU A 10 6.55 -1.65 0.20
N LEU A 11 7.37 -2.34 0.99
CA LEU A 11 6.96 -3.02 2.22
C LEU A 11 7.51 -2.27 3.42
N ILE A 12 6.66 -1.99 4.40
CA ILE A 12 7.07 -1.40 5.68
C ILE A 12 6.79 -2.42 6.78
N ARG A 13 7.86 -2.86 7.46
CA ARG A 13 7.77 -3.72 8.64
C ARG A 13 7.52 -2.85 9.86
N GLY A 14 6.34 -2.99 10.45
CA GLY A 14 6.01 -2.32 11.70
C GLY A 14 6.78 -2.87 12.90
N GLN A 15 6.56 -2.23 14.03
CA GLN A 15 7.28 -2.50 15.27
C GLN A 15 6.36 -2.41 16.48
N PRO A 16 6.60 -3.23 17.53
CA PRO A 16 5.71 -3.28 18.68
C PRO A 16 5.59 -1.90 19.33
N GLY A 17 4.34 -1.46 19.53
CA GLY A 17 4.04 -0.16 20.14
C GLY A 17 4.18 1.06 19.23
N LYS A 18 4.46 0.88 17.93
CA LYS A 18 4.52 1.98 16.94
C LYS A 18 3.44 1.94 15.86
N SER A 19 2.40 1.11 16.02
CA SER A 19 1.31 0.95 15.05
C SER A 19 0.63 2.27 14.72
N ASP A 20 0.27 3.04 15.75
CA ASP A 20 -0.48 4.28 15.60
C ASP A 20 0.37 5.34 14.91
N HIS A 21 1.67 5.40 15.28
CA HIS A 21 2.62 6.29 14.66
C HIS A 21 2.86 5.95 13.17
N LEU A 22 2.95 4.66 12.82
CA LEU A 22 3.04 4.23 11.43
C LEU A 22 1.76 4.56 10.65
N GLN A 23 0.59 4.38 11.26
CA GLN A 23 -0.68 4.76 10.64
C GLN A 23 -0.72 6.28 10.36
N ASP A 24 -0.29 7.11 11.30
CA ASP A 24 -0.18 8.56 11.13
C ASP A 24 0.77 8.93 9.98
N ILE A 25 1.94 8.29 9.90
CA ILE A 25 2.91 8.51 8.81
C ILE A 25 2.36 8.07 7.45
N LEU A 26 1.72 6.90 7.37
CA LEU A 26 1.08 6.41 6.14
C LEU A 26 -0.04 7.34 5.70
N PHE A 27 -0.79 7.87 6.65
CA PHE A 27 -1.87 8.79 6.37
C PHE A 27 -1.35 10.15 5.87
N ASP A 28 -0.32 10.71 6.50
CA ASP A 28 0.37 11.92 6.02
C ASP A 28 1.00 11.68 4.64
N THR A 29 1.57 10.50 4.40
CA THR A 29 2.09 10.08 3.08
C THR A 29 0.98 10.10 2.04
N ALA A 30 -0.21 9.57 2.35
CA ALA A 30 -1.35 9.60 1.44
C ALA A 30 -1.75 11.04 1.08
N ILE A 31 -1.87 11.93 2.07
CA ILE A 31 -2.18 13.35 1.82
C ILE A 31 -1.11 13.99 0.94
N LYS A 32 0.16 13.86 1.31
CA LYS A 32 1.28 14.44 0.54
C LYS A 32 1.33 13.90 -0.88
N TYR A 33 1.06 12.62 -1.08
CA TYR A 33 1.01 12.03 -2.42
C TYR A 33 -0.07 12.66 -3.29
N THR A 34 -1.25 13.00 -2.73
CA THR A 34 -2.32 13.65 -3.51
C THR A 34 -1.96 15.04 -4.06
N HIS A 35 -0.96 15.73 -3.48
CA HIS A 35 -0.45 16.99 -4.04
C HIS A 35 0.15 16.83 -5.44
N THR A 36 0.56 15.63 -5.82
CA THR A 36 1.06 15.33 -7.17
C THR A 36 -0.08 15.20 -8.20
N GLY A 37 -1.34 15.32 -7.77
CA GLY A 37 -2.53 15.20 -8.62
C GLY A 37 -3.07 13.77 -8.76
N PHE A 38 -2.40 12.78 -8.16
CA PHE A 38 -2.85 11.39 -8.18
C PHE A 38 -3.85 11.09 -7.06
N ARG A 39 -4.78 10.18 -7.36
CA ARG A 39 -5.69 9.61 -6.36
C ARG A 39 -4.97 8.54 -5.55
N VAL A 40 -5.34 8.41 -4.29
CA VAL A 40 -4.82 7.39 -3.38
C VAL A 40 -5.96 6.47 -2.96
N LEU A 41 -5.71 5.16 -2.98
CA LEU A 41 -6.57 4.18 -2.33
C LEU A 41 -5.92 3.71 -1.04
N PHE A 42 -6.65 3.81 0.07
CA PHE A 42 -6.16 3.48 1.40
C PHE A 42 -6.98 2.34 1.99
N PHE A 43 -6.42 1.13 1.97
CA PHE A 43 -7.00 -0.05 2.57
C PHE A 43 -6.65 -0.10 4.06
N THR A 44 -7.65 -0.23 4.90
CA THR A 44 -7.49 -0.36 6.35
C THR A 44 -8.66 -1.15 6.94
N GLN A 45 -8.50 -1.73 8.13
CA GLN A 45 -9.56 -2.50 8.78
C GLN A 45 -10.68 -1.64 9.34
N LYS A 46 -10.32 -0.47 9.88
CA LYS A 46 -11.25 0.37 10.63
C LYS A 46 -11.24 1.80 10.09
N PRO A 47 -12.36 2.52 10.21
CA PRO A 47 -12.38 3.96 10.01
C PRO A 47 -11.26 4.63 10.81
N LEU A 48 -10.55 5.58 10.19
CA LEU A 48 -9.62 6.43 10.91
C LEU A 48 -10.40 7.23 11.96
N GLU A 49 -10.28 6.83 13.22
CA GLU A 49 -11.07 7.39 14.32
C GLU A 49 -10.69 8.85 14.62
N ARG A 50 -9.46 9.26 14.26
CA ARG A 50 -8.95 10.62 14.50
C ARG A 50 -8.17 11.12 13.31
N VAL A 51 -8.85 11.87 12.44
CA VAL A 51 -8.19 12.96 11.73
C VAL A 51 -8.54 14.22 12.50
N SER A 52 -7.55 14.95 13.00
CA SER A 52 -7.82 16.22 13.69
C SER A 52 -8.60 17.17 12.76
N SER A 53 -9.55 17.92 13.33
CA SER A 53 -10.39 18.87 12.58
C SER A 53 -9.55 19.87 11.78
N SER A 54 -8.39 20.27 12.31
CA SER A 54 -7.43 21.14 11.62
C SER A 54 -6.91 20.53 10.31
N ILE A 55 -6.60 19.24 10.27
CA ILE A 55 -6.13 18.55 9.06
C ILE A 55 -7.29 18.38 8.06
N ARG A 56 -8.50 18.07 8.56
CA ARG A 56 -9.70 17.96 7.71
C ARG A 56 -10.06 19.26 6.99
N GLU A 57 -9.98 20.39 7.70
CA GLU A 57 -10.33 21.71 7.14
C GLU A 57 -9.24 22.21 6.19
N GLN A 58 -7.96 22.07 6.56
CA GLN A 58 -6.83 22.55 5.78
C GLN A 58 -6.64 21.76 4.47
N PHE A 59 -7.01 20.48 4.44
CA PHE A 59 -6.77 19.59 3.30
C PHE A 59 -8.06 18.99 2.72
N SER A 60 -9.21 19.64 2.92
CA SER A 60 -10.53 19.11 2.57
C SER A 60 -10.68 18.66 1.11
N ASP A 61 -10.04 19.35 0.16
CA ASP A 61 -10.06 18.98 -1.26
C ASP A 61 -9.09 17.83 -1.59
N LEU A 62 -7.94 17.76 -0.93
CA LEU A 62 -7.01 16.64 -1.06
C LEU A 62 -7.57 15.37 -0.44
N PHE A 63 -8.36 15.48 0.63
CA PHE A 63 -9.10 14.37 1.20
C PHE A 63 -10.02 13.69 0.19
N LYS A 64 -10.62 14.44 -0.74
CA LYS A 64 -11.48 13.88 -1.81
C LYS A 64 -10.69 13.07 -2.84
N MET A 65 -9.36 13.19 -2.85
CA MET A 65 -8.47 12.40 -3.68
C MET A 65 -8.07 11.08 -3.02
N ILE A 66 -8.38 10.89 -1.73
CA ILE A 66 -8.16 9.65 -0.99
C ILE A 66 -9.48 8.86 -0.90
N THR A 67 -9.47 7.63 -1.40
CA THR A 67 -10.58 6.67 -1.23
C THR A 67 -10.20 5.67 -0.16
N PHE A 68 -10.91 5.69 0.96
CA PHE A 68 -10.74 4.70 2.02
C PHE A 68 -11.52 3.42 1.70
N VAL A 69 -10.83 2.29 1.80
CA VAL A 69 -11.39 0.96 1.57
C VAL A 69 -11.31 0.18 2.89
N TYR A 70 -12.44 0.12 3.59
CA TYR A 70 -12.54 -0.58 4.86
C TYR A 70 -12.81 -2.07 4.65
N VAL A 71 -11.84 -2.92 5.01
CA VAL A 71 -11.91 -4.37 4.82
C VAL A 71 -11.36 -5.11 6.02
N GLU A 72 -12.17 -6.02 6.58
CA GLU A 72 -11.79 -6.80 7.77
C GLU A 72 -11.00 -8.06 7.43
N THR A 73 -11.08 -8.55 6.19
CA THR A 73 -10.50 -9.83 5.76
C THR A 73 -9.73 -9.72 4.45
N LEU A 74 -8.74 -10.61 4.27
CA LEU A 74 -8.00 -10.77 3.02
C LEU A 74 -8.92 -11.05 1.83
N ASP A 75 -9.96 -11.89 2.00
CA ASP A 75 -10.90 -12.19 0.91
C ASP A 75 -11.69 -10.94 0.47
N ALA A 76 -12.09 -10.09 1.43
CA ALA A 76 -12.76 -8.83 1.11
C ALA A 76 -11.80 -7.86 0.40
N ALA A 77 -10.57 -7.76 0.89
CA ALA A 77 -9.52 -6.94 0.27
C ALA A 77 -9.20 -7.40 -1.17
N LEU A 78 -9.09 -8.71 -1.39
CA LEU A 78 -8.83 -9.32 -2.69
C LEU A 78 -9.95 -9.00 -3.69
N LYS A 79 -11.21 -9.14 -3.30
CA LYS A 79 -12.35 -8.78 -4.15
C LYS A 79 -12.28 -7.33 -4.62
N ARG A 80 -11.92 -6.41 -3.71
CA ARG A 80 -11.74 -4.99 -4.04
C ARG A 80 -10.57 -4.75 -5.01
N LEU A 81 -9.45 -5.45 -4.85
CA LEU A 81 -8.34 -5.39 -5.80
C LEU A 81 -8.70 -5.87 -7.20
N LEU A 82 -9.51 -6.92 -7.30
CA LEU A 82 -10.01 -7.43 -8.58
C LEU A 82 -11.01 -6.46 -9.23
N ASP A 83 -11.88 -5.85 -8.44
CA ASP A 83 -12.81 -4.82 -8.94
C ASP A 83 -12.05 -3.61 -9.49
N LEU A 84 -10.95 -3.21 -8.83
CA LEU A 84 -10.11 -2.08 -9.24
C LEU A 84 -9.51 -2.24 -10.64
N GLN A 85 -9.19 -3.47 -11.07
CA GLN A 85 -8.67 -3.72 -12.41
C GLN A 85 -9.68 -3.36 -13.52
N ARG A 86 -10.97 -3.23 -13.17
CA ARG A 86 -12.04 -2.87 -14.10
C ARG A 86 -12.37 -1.38 -14.08
N TRP A 87 -11.75 -0.61 -13.19
CA TRP A 87 -12.03 0.82 -13.09
C TRP A 87 -11.47 1.56 -14.30
N THR A 88 -12.35 2.27 -14.99
CA THR A 88 -12.00 3.13 -16.13
C THR A 88 -11.89 4.60 -15.73
N ASN A 89 -12.46 4.97 -14.58
CA ASN A 89 -12.45 6.31 -14.00
C ASN A 89 -11.90 6.25 -12.57
N CYS A 90 -11.35 7.36 -12.09
CA CYS A 90 -10.81 7.46 -10.72
C CYS A 90 -9.67 6.48 -10.41
N ILE A 91 -8.80 6.25 -11.40
CA ILE A 91 -7.66 5.36 -11.31
C ILE A 91 -6.64 5.90 -10.28
N PRO A 92 -6.21 5.09 -9.28
CA PRO A 92 -5.25 5.54 -8.28
C PRO A 92 -3.81 5.53 -8.79
N GLY A 93 -3.04 6.55 -8.41
CA GLY A 93 -1.57 6.54 -8.56
C GLY A 93 -0.86 5.88 -7.37
N LEU A 94 -1.56 5.66 -6.25
CA LEU A 94 -1.02 4.99 -5.07
C LEU A 94 -2.07 4.11 -4.40
N ILE A 95 -1.68 2.89 -4.04
CA ILE A 95 -2.46 1.94 -3.23
C ILE A 95 -1.71 1.66 -1.93
N ILE A 96 -2.25 2.10 -0.80
CA ILE A 96 -1.74 1.81 0.54
C ILE A 96 -2.57 0.66 1.12
N VAL A 97 -1.91 -0.38 1.60
CA VAL A 97 -2.49 -1.47 2.38
C VAL A 97 -1.92 -1.41 3.78
N GLU A 98 -2.71 -0.85 4.69
CA GLU A 98 -2.31 -0.68 6.07
C GLU A 98 -2.58 -1.97 6.87
N SER A 99 -1.56 -2.41 7.61
CA SER A 99 -1.62 -3.55 8.53
C SER A 99 -2.07 -4.86 7.86
N PHE A 100 -1.36 -5.25 6.79
CA PHE A 100 -1.66 -6.44 5.99
C PHE A 100 -1.67 -7.75 6.78
N ASP A 101 -0.78 -7.88 7.76
CA ASP A 101 -0.76 -9.00 8.71
C ASP A 101 -2.02 -9.09 9.58
N LEU A 102 -2.70 -7.97 9.83
CA LEU A 102 -3.96 -7.95 10.58
C LEU A 102 -5.16 -8.35 9.72
N LEU A 103 -5.12 -8.12 8.40
CA LEU A 103 -6.16 -8.59 7.45
C LEU A 103 -6.33 -10.12 7.45
N ALA A 104 -5.40 -10.84 8.08
CA ALA A 104 -5.26 -12.28 8.04
C ALA A 104 -5.99 -13.05 9.17
N THR A 105 -6.80 -12.43 10.03
CA THR A 105 -7.69 -13.20 10.92
C THR A 105 -8.95 -13.68 10.19
N SER A 106 -8.76 -14.27 9.01
CA SER A 106 -9.74 -15.13 8.37
C SER A 106 -9.92 -16.34 9.29
N ASN A 107 -11.00 -16.35 10.08
CA ASN A 107 -11.50 -17.44 10.93
C ASN A 107 -10.41 -18.23 11.70
N PRO A 108 -10.33 -18.16 13.04
CA PRO A 108 -9.30 -18.88 13.82
C PRO A 108 -9.26 -20.41 13.61
N ASN A 109 -10.25 -20.98 12.93
CA ASN A 109 -10.30 -22.38 12.52
C ASN A 109 -9.58 -22.69 11.19
N ASP A 110 -9.15 -21.68 10.44
CA ASP A 110 -8.44 -21.88 9.18
C ASP A 110 -7.00 -22.37 9.44
N LYS A 111 -6.60 -23.40 8.70
CA LYS A 111 -5.23 -23.92 8.76
C LYS A 111 -4.23 -22.87 8.26
N GLN A 112 -3.05 -22.83 8.86
CA GLN A 112 -1.94 -21.94 8.47
C GLN A 112 -1.70 -21.90 6.96
N ASN A 113 -1.68 -23.06 6.29
CA ASN A 113 -1.46 -23.16 4.85
C ASN A 113 -2.51 -22.39 4.02
N LYS A 114 -3.76 -22.31 4.49
CA LYS A 114 -4.82 -21.55 3.80
C LYS A 114 -4.59 -20.06 3.94
N GLN A 115 -4.22 -19.60 5.14
CA GLN A 115 -3.90 -18.19 5.38
C GLN A 115 -2.67 -17.75 4.58
N ASP A 116 -1.64 -18.59 4.49
CA ASP A 116 -0.44 -18.31 3.71
C ASP A 116 -0.75 -18.25 2.21
N PHE A 117 -1.57 -19.19 1.71
CA PHE A 117 -2.06 -19.13 0.32
C PHE A 117 -2.82 -17.83 0.05
N GLN A 118 -3.72 -17.41 0.94
CA GLN A 118 -4.49 -16.17 0.78
C GLN A 118 -3.57 -14.93 0.78
N ARG A 119 -2.55 -14.90 1.63
CA ARG A 119 -1.57 -13.81 1.66
C ARG A 119 -0.77 -13.71 0.36
N VAL A 120 -0.27 -14.84 -0.13
CA VAL A 120 0.44 -14.93 -1.41
C VAL A 120 -0.45 -14.50 -2.57
N LEU A 121 -1.69 -14.99 -2.60
CA LEU A 121 -2.66 -14.63 -3.63
C LEU A 121 -2.97 -13.13 -3.61
N PHE A 122 -3.11 -12.53 -2.43
CA PHE A 122 -3.31 -11.10 -2.29
C PHE A 122 -2.12 -10.30 -2.83
N LEU A 123 -0.89 -10.62 -2.43
CA LEU A 123 0.30 -9.91 -2.88
C LEU A 123 0.52 -10.04 -4.39
N ALA A 124 0.28 -11.23 -4.95
CA ALA A 124 0.30 -11.45 -6.40
C ALA A 124 -0.74 -10.59 -7.11
N THR A 125 -1.98 -10.59 -6.60
CA THR A 125 -3.07 -9.80 -7.19
C THR A 125 -2.80 -8.30 -7.06
N LEU A 126 -2.23 -7.85 -5.95
CA LEU A 126 -1.85 -6.45 -5.75
C LEU A 126 -0.79 -6.03 -6.77
N ALA A 127 0.27 -6.83 -6.95
CA ALA A 127 1.30 -6.56 -7.95
C ALA A 127 0.72 -6.50 -9.37
N ASP A 128 -0.18 -7.42 -9.72
CA ASP A 128 -0.87 -7.42 -11.01
C ASP A 128 -1.82 -6.24 -11.17
N THR A 129 -2.52 -5.82 -10.12
CA THR A 129 -3.38 -4.64 -10.12
C THR A 129 -2.56 -3.37 -10.33
N VAL A 130 -1.46 -3.21 -9.58
CA VAL A 130 -0.52 -2.10 -9.73
C VAL A 130 0.03 -2.04 -11.16
N ARG A 131 0.37 -3.20 -11.73
CA ARG A 131 0.78 -3.30 -13.14
C ARG A 131 -0.29 -2.80 -14.09
N THR A 132 -1.47 -3.39 -13.98
CA THR A 132 -2.59 -3.16 -14.90
C THR A 132 -2.97 -1.69 -14.90
N ILE A 133 -3.04 -1.10 -13.71
CA ILE A 133 -3.29 0.32 -13.54
C ILE A 133 -2.19 1.16 -14.19
N SER A 134 -0.92 0.85 -13.92
CA SER A 134 0.22 1.60 -14.48
C SER A 134 0.20 1.61 -16.02
N VAL A 135 -0.09 0.47 -16.63
CA VAL A 135 -0.23 0.35 -18.09
C VAL A 135 -1.41 1.17 -18.60
N ASN A 136 -2.57 1.06 -17.96
CA ASN A 136 -3.79 1.77 -18.39
C ASN A 136 -3.65 3.28 -18.31
N GLN A 137 -2.97 3.81 -17.30
CA GLN A 137 -2.77 5.24 -17.11
C GLN A 137 -1.55 5.80 -17.86
N LYS A 138 -0.74 4.95 -18.51
CA LYS A 138 0.55 5.32 -19.13
C LYS A 138 1.48 6.06 -18.15
N GLY A 139 1.49 5.62 -16.89
CA GLY A 139 2.25 6.24 -15.80
C GLY A 139 2.41 5.27 -14.63
N THR A 140 3.06 5.67 -13.54
CA THR A 140 3.38 4.76 -12.43
C THR A 140 2.26 4.72 -11.40
N CYS A 141 1.77 3.52 -11.09
CA CYS A 141 0.99 3.27 -9.88
C CYS A 141 1.94 2.65 -8.88
N ASN A 142 1.98 3.19 -7.68
CA ASN A 142 2.81 2.65 -6.61
C ASN A 142 1.93 1.96 -5.57
N SER A 143 2.54 1.09 -4.78
CA SER A 143 1.89 0.48 -3.63
C SER A 143 2.79 0.48 -2.40
N ILE A 144 2.18 0.76 -1.26
CA ILE A 144 2.80 0.61 0.06
C ILE A 144 2.00 -0.44 0.79
N VAL A 145 2.68 -1.45 1.33
CA VAL A 145 2.09 -2.45 2.23
C VAL A 145 2.78 -2.32 3.57
N SER A 146 2.02 -2.13 4.64
CA SER A 146 2.58 -2.14 6.00
C SER A 146 2.20 -3.40 6.75
N LEU A 147 3.08 -3.82 7.64
CA LEU A 147 2.81 -4.83 8.66
C LEU A 147 2.72 -4.11 10.01
N ASN A 148 1.87 -4.59 10.92
CA ASN A 148 1.82 -4.08 12.28
C ASN A 148 3.00 -4.63 13.07
N ASN A 149 3.07 -5.95 13.26
CA ASN A 149 4.12 -6.64 14.04
C ASN A 149 4.36 -8.08 13.59
N GLY A 150 3.57 -8.59 12.65
CA GLY A 150 3.57 -9.98 12.27
C GLY A 150 4.84 -10.36 11.51
N THR A 151 5.52 -11.39 11.99
CA THR A 151 6.50 -12.11 11.18
C THR A 151 5.75 -13.02 10.21
N LEU A 152 5.68 -12.61 8.96
CA LEU A 152 5.08 -13.39 7.88
C LEU A 152 6.13 -14.32 7.24
N THR A 153 6.85 -15.08 8.07
CA THR A 153 8.04 -15.88 7.68
C THR A 153 7.79 -16.90 6.56
N THR A 154 6.54 -17.29 6.35
CA THR A 154 6.12 -18.23 5.29
C THR A 154 5.72 -17.55 3.98
N VAL A 155 5.58 -16.22 3.97
CA VAL A 155 5.23 -15.46 2.77
C VAL A 155 6.52 -15.06 2.03
N PRO A 156 6.68 -15.44 0.75
CA PRO A 156 7.89 -15.18 -0.02
C PRO A 156 7.93 -13.72 -0.50
N PHE A 157 8.16 -12.77 0.41
CA PHE A 157 8.19 -11.34 0.09
C PHE A 157 9.22 -10.98 -0.96
N GLU A 158 10.32 -11.73 -1.04
CA GLU A 158 11.37 -11.56 -2.04
C GLU A 158 10.87 -11.71 -3.49
N MET A 159 9.74 -12.37 -3.71
CA MET A 159 9.11 -12.45 -5.04
C MET A 159 8.42 -11.14 -5.43
N TYR A 160 8.04 -10.31 -4.45
CA TYR A 160 7.20 -9.14 -4.62
C TYR A 160 7.93 -7.83 -4.36
N TYR A 161 8.92 -7.84 -3.45
CA TYR A 161 9.65 -6.68 -2.97
C TYR A 161 11.15 -6.88 -3.15
N ARG A 162 11.84 -5.83 -3.61
CA ARG A 162 13.31 -5.79 -3.58
C ARG A 162 13.77 -5.46 -2.17
N GLU A 163 14.98 -5.89 -1.81
CA GLU A 163 15.58 -5.63 -0.49
C GLU A 163 15.55 -4.15 -0.11
N HIS A 164 15.82 -3.25 -1.06
CA HIS A 164 15.84 -1.79 -0.83
C HIS A 164 14.43 -1.16 -0.79
N ASN A 165 13.41 -1.94 -1.13
CA ASN A 165 11.98 -1.58 -1.02
C ASN A 165 11.33 -2.27 0.19
N VAL A 166 12.13 -2.75 1.13
CA VAL A 166 11.68 -3.21 2.44
C VAL A 166 12.26 -2.27 3.47
N LEU A 167 11.40 -1.56 4.18
CA LEU A 167 11.78 -0.62 5.23
C LEU A 167 11.35 -1.16 6.58
N ASP A 168 12.18 -0.95 7.58
CA ASP A 168 11.80 -1.14 8.98
C ASP A 168 11.31 0.18 9.56
N MET A 169 10.31 0.12 10.42
CA MET A 169 9.73 1.30 11.07
C MET A 169 10.77 2.17 11.79
N ASP A 170 11.87 1.58 12.29
CA ASP A 170 12.95 2.33 12.94
C ASP A 170 13.69 3.30 11.99
N HIS A 171 13.58 3.09 10.68
CA HIS A 171 14.18 3.96 9.67
C HIS A 171 13.21 5.02 9.14
N ILE A 172 11.95 5.04 9.60
CA ILE A 172 10.91 5.96 9.14
C ILE A 172 10.54 6.89 10.29
N LYS A 173 10.81 8.19 10.12
CA LYS A 173 10.47 9.24 11.07
C LYS A 173 9.30 10.08 10.59
N GLU A 174 9.22 10.29 9.28
CA GLU A 174 8.22 11.11 8.64
C GLU A 174 7.87 10.58 7.23
N SER A 175 6.79 11.09 6.65
CA SER A 175 6.32 10.68 5.32
C SER A 175 7.29 11.01 4.18
N SER A 176 8.15 12.02 4.34
CA SER A 176 9.22 12.35 3.40
C SER A 176 10.21 11.21 3.23
N ASP A 177 10.49 10.43 4.28
CA ASP A 177 11.35 9.25 4.19
C ASP A 177 10.75 8.23 3.20
N ILE A 178 9.44 7.99 3.29
CA ILE A 178 8.72 7.09 2.38
C ILE A 178 8.68 7.65 0.95
N LEU A 179 8.30 8.92 0.81
CA LEU A 179 8.13 9.56 -0.50
C LEU A 179 9.45 9.67 -1.27
N SER A 180 10.57 9.90 -0.58
CA SER A 180 11.89 9.96 -1.23
C SER A 180 12.25 8.64 -1.91
N ILE A 181 12.02 7.52 -1.22
CA ILE A 181 12.26 6.17 -1.75
C ILE A 181 11.32 5.85 -2.91
N MET A 182 10.06 6.29 -2.84
CA MET A 182 9.13 6.14 -3.96
C MET A 182 9.56 6.97 -5.18
N MET A 183 10.03 8.20 -5.00
CA MET A 183 10.54 9.03 -6.09
C MET A 183 11.80 8.44 -6.72
N GLU A 184 12.75 7.92 -5.93
CA GLU A 184 13.93 7.22 -6.45
C GLU A 184 13.54 6.00 -7.30
N ASN A 185 12.52 5.28 -6.86
CA ASN A 185 11.95 4.15 -7.59
C ASN A 185 11.37 4.57 -8.95
N GLU A 186 10.75 5.75 -9.06
CA GLU A 186 10.23 6.31 -10.32
C GLU A 186 11.33 6.77 -11.28
N HIS A 187 12.31 7.55 -10.80
CA HIS A 187 13.39 8.11 -11.65
C HIS A 187 14.27 7.01 -12.25
N SER A 188 14.49 5.91 -11.52
CA SER A 188 15.23 4.78 -12.04
C SER A 188 14.50 4.04 -13.17
N ILE A 189 13.18 4.19 -13.31
CA ILE A 189 12.40 3.57 -14.41
C ILE A 189 12.61 4.35 -15.70
N GLU A 190 12.58 5.69 -15.65
CA GLU A 190 12.80 6.55 -16.81
C GLU A 190 14.21 6.39 -17.40
N SER A 191 15.22 6.26 -16.55
CA SER A 191 16.62 6.09 -16.98
C SER A 191 16.91 4.76 -17.68
N ASN A 192 16.03 3.76 -17.55
CA ASN A 192 16.19 2.42 -18.15
C ASN A 192 15.28 2.21 -19.38
N LEU A 193 14.53 3.24 -19.78
CA LEU A 193 13.67 3.25 -20.97
C LEU A 193 14.20 4.16 -22.09
N ALA A 194 15.23 4.96 -21.80
CA ALA A 194 16.03 5.71 -22.77
C ALA A 194 17.20 4.86 -23.29
#